data_AF-A0A378CEZ0-F1
#
_entry.id   AF-A0A378CEZ0-F1
#
_cell.length_a   1.000
_cell.length_b   1.000
_cell.length_c   1.000
_cell.angle_alpha   90.00
_cell.angle_beta   90.00
_cell.angle_gamma   90.00
#
_symmetry.space_group_name_H-M   'P 1'
#
loop_
_entity.id
_entity.type
_entity.pdbx_description
1 polymer ?
#
loop_
_entity_poly.entity_id
_entity_poly.type
_entity_poly.pdbx_seq_one_letter_code
_entity_poly.pdbx_strand_id
1 'polypeptide(L)' 'MGIFCRQLAPQLPAMQQTLLDKHYLRKHGAKAYYGQ' A
#
# COMPACT_ATOMS: atom_id res chain seq x y z
N MET A 1 11.45 -2.35 -2.04
CA MET A 1 11.39 -3.83 -1.98
C MET A 1 11.45 -4.26 -0.52
N GLY A 2 10.37 -4.80 0.04
CA GLY A 2 10.22 -5.09 1.48
C GLY A 2 10.87 -6.40 1.95
N ILE A 3 12.05 -6.74 1.41
CA ILE A 3 12.66 -8.08 1.57
C ILE A 3 13.01 -8.36 3.03
N PHE A 4 13.48 -7.35 3.76
CA PHE A 4 13.85 -7.47 5.18
C PHE A 4 12.66 -7.67 6.12
N CYS A 5 11.45 -7.25 5.74
CA CYS A 5 10.26 -7.41 6.60
C CYS A 5 9.95 -8.88 6.88
N ARG A 6 10.23 -9.77 5.92
CA ARG A 6 9.99 -11.22 6.08
C ARG A 6 11.04 -11.90 6.97
N GLN A 7 12.24 -11.34 7.08
CA GLN A 7 13.25 -11.82 8.03
C GLN A 7 12.89 -11.45 9.48
N LEU A 8 12.32 -10.26 9.69
CA LEU A 8 11.90 -9.78 11.01
C LEU A 8 10.57 -10.39 11.48
N ALA A 9 9.63 -10.59 10.54
CA ALA A 9 8.32 -11.14 10.81
C ALA A 9 7.97 -12.18 9.71
N PRO A 10 8.38 -13.45 9.88
CA PRO A 10 8.19 -14.48 8.85
C PRO A 10 6.71 -14.79 8.58
N GLN A 11 5.84 -14.55 9.55
CA GLN A 11 4.40 -14.82 9.48
C GLN A 11 3.57 -13.54 9.25
N LEU A 12 4.21 -12.46 8.79
CA LEU A 12 3.53 -11.19 8.60
C LEU A 12 2.37 -11.36 7.59
N PRO A 13 1.12 -11.03 7.97
CA PRO A 13 0.00 -11.10 7.05
C PRO A 13 0.09 -9.98 6.01
N ALA A 14 -0.70 -10.11 4.93
CA ALA A 14 -0.87 -9.03 3.98
C ALA A 14 -1.43 -7.77 4.67
N MET A 15 -1.04 -6.59 4.17
CA MET A 15 -1.57 -5.33 4.66
C MET A 15 -3.09 -5.28 4.46
N GLN A 16 -3.78 -4.60 5.39
CA GLN A 16 -5.21 -4.37 5.31
C GLN A 16 -5.61 -3.73 3.97
N GLN A 17 -6.58 -4.33 3.29
CA GLN A 17 -7.04 -3.91 1.96
C GLN A 17 -7.49 -2.44 1.94
N THR A 18 -8.24 -2.02 2.96
CA THR A 18 -8.72 -0.63 3.09
C THR A 18 -7.57 0.39 3.11
N LEU A 19 -6.43 0.06 3.72
CA LEU A 19 -5.26 0.93 3.75
C LEU A 19 -4.58 0.98 2.39
N LEU A 20 -4.46 -0.16 1.71
CA LEU A 20 -3.93 -0.23 0.35
C LEU A 20 -4.78 0.60 -0.62
N ASP A 21 -6.09 0.45 -0.57
CA ASP A 21 -7.03 1.19 -1.42
C ASP A 21 -6.91 2.70 -1.16
N LYS A 22 -6.84 3.10 0.12
CA LYS A 22 -6.64 4.51 0.49
C LYS A 22 -5.34 5.07 -0.10
N HIS A 23 -4.24 4.34 -0.03
CA HIS A 23 -2.96 4.77 -0.57
C HIS A 23 -2.94 4.80 -2.11
N TYR A 24 -3.57 3.82 -2.74
CA TYR A 24 -3.66 3.73 -4.19
C TYR A 24 -4.53 4.84 -4.76
N LEU A 25 -5.77 4.98 -4.26
CA LEU A 25 -6.73 5.99 -4.69
C LEU A 25 -6.27 7.41 -4.37
N ARG A 26 -5.44 7.64 -3.35
CA ARG A 26 -4.84 8.96 -3.10
C ARG A 26 -3.97 9.42 -4.27
N LYS A 27 -3.29 8.50 -4.95
CA LYS A 27 -2.38 8.80 -6.06
C LYS A 27 -3.01 8.65 -7.44
N HIS A 28 -4.01 7.79 -7.58
CA HIS A 28 -4.61 7.40 -8.86
C HIS A 28 -6.13 7.57 -8.94
N GLY A 29 -6.78 8.06 -7.88
CA GLY A 29 -8.22 8.33 -7.90
C GLY A 29 -8.56 9.59 -8.68
N ALA A 30 -9.84 9.78 -9.01
CA ALA A 30 -10.33 10.94 -9.77
C ALA A 30 -10.07 12.31 -9.12
N LYS A 31 -9.70 12.35 -7.83
CA LYS A 31 -9.28 13.55 -7.09
C LYS A 31 -7.76 13.60 -6.83
N ALA A 32 -6.99 12.69 -7.41
CA ALA A 32 -5.55 12.66 -7.21
C ALA A 32 -4.89 13.82 -7.97
N TYR A 33 -4.05 14.56 -7.26
CA TYR A 33 -3.35 15.76 -7.75
C TYR A 33 -2.41 15.49 -8.95
N TYR A 34 -2.17 14.23 -9.29
CA TYR A 34 -1.26 13.80 -10.36
C TYR A 34 -1.99 13.25 -11.61
N GLY A 35 -3.30 13.49 -11.72
CA GLY A 35 -4.14 13.06 -12.85
C GLY A 35 -4.69 14.19 -13.73
N GLN A 36 -4.17 15.42 -13.58
CA GLN A 36 -4.37 16.53 -14.53
C GLN A 36 -3.09 16.74 -15.33
#